data_AF-A0A1F9C3V7-F1
#
_entry.id   AF-A0A1F9C3V7-F1
#
_cell.length_a   1.000
_cell.length_b   1.000
_cell.length_c   1.000
_cell.angle_alpha   90.00
_cell.angle_beta   90.00
_cell.angle_gamma   90.00
#
_symmetry.space_group_name_H-M   'P 1'
#
loop_
_entity.id
_entity.type
_entity.pdbx_description
1 polymer ?
#
loop_
_entity_poly.entity_id
_entity_poly.type
_entity_poly.pdbx_seq_one_letter_code
_entity_poly.pdbx_strand_id
1 'polypeptide(L)' 'MKRKRFCKCFFLIFLLLFLLLLSSVEAKKKVELVGRELLNFTLPSTHDRVINYAEEYYGKHHLVITFFPAAYTPV' A
#
# COMPACT_ATOMS: atom_id res chain seq x y z
N MET A 1 -30.12 31.93 -24.38
CA MET A 1 -28.83 31.17 -24.26
C MET A 1 -28.35 30.89 -22.82
N LYS A 2 -28.67 31.71 -21.80
CA LYS A 2 -28.14 31.55 -20.42
C LYS A 2 -28.64 30.29 -19.68
N ARG A 3 -29.90 29.87 -19.90
CA ARG A 3 -30.53 28.71 -19.23
C ARG A 3 -29.84 27.36 -19.53
N LYS A 4 -29.39 27.15 -20.77
CA LYS A 4 -28.65 25.94 -21.17
C LYS A 4 -27.23 25.87 -20.58
N ARG A 5 -26.60 27.03 -20.32
CA ARG A 5 -25.28 27.11 -19.65
C ARG A 5 -25.39 26.77 -18.17
N PHE A 6 -26.46 27.24 -17.50
CA PHE A 6 -26.75 26.89 -16.12
C PHE A 6 -26.98 25.38 -15.91
N CYS A 7 -27.75 24.72 -16.79
CA CYS A 7 -27.94 23.27 -16.72
C CYS A 7 -26.64 22.48 -16.89
N LYS A 8 -25.74 22.92 -17.77
CA LYS A 8 -24.44 22.28 -17.97
C LYS A 8 -23.53 22.43 -16.75
N CYS A 9 -23.47 23.61 -16.14
CA CYS A 9 -22.72 23.82 -14.90
C CYS A 9 -23.26 22.96 -13.75
N PHE A 10 -24.59 22.88 -13.63
CA PHE A 10 -25.23 22.05 -12.60
C PHE A 10 -24.90 20.56 -12.77
N PHE A 11 -24.93 20.07 -14.01
CA PHE A 11 -24.53 18.69 -14.32
C PHE A 11 -23.04 18.42 -14.02
N LEU A 12 -22.17 19.37 -14.34
CA LEU A 12 -20.73 19.27 -14.04
C LEU A 12 -20.45 19.23 -12.54
N ILE A 13 -21.15 20.05 -11.75
CA ILE A 13 -21.04 20.06 -10.29
C ILE A 13 -21.55 18.73 -9.71
N PHE A 14 -22.68 18.22 -10.22
CA PHE A 14 -23.23 16.94 -9.80
C PHE A 14 -22.28 15.78 -10.12
N LEU A 15 -21.69 15.77 -11.32
CA LEU A 15 -20.70 14.77 -11.73
C LEU A 15 -19.44 14.83 -10.85
N LEU A 16 -18.95 16.04 -10.54
CA LEU A 16 -17.79 16.23 -9.66
C LEU A 16 -18.08 15.70 -8.25
N LEU A 17 -19.26 16.01 -7.69
CA LEU A 17 -19.68 15.50 -6.38
C LEU A 17 -19.80 13.97 -6.37
N PHE A 18 -20.32 13.39 -7.44
CA PHE A 18 -20.41 11.93 -7.58
C PHE A 18 -19.02 11.26 -7.63
N LEU A 19 -18.08 11.85 -8.39
CA LEU A 19 -16.69 11.37 -8.47
C LEU A 19 -15.96 11.49 -7.13
N LEU A 20 -16.19 12.57 -6.39
CA LEU A 20 -15.64 12.77 -5.05
C LEU A 20 -16.14 11.69 -4.06
N LEU A 21 -17.43 11.36 -4.10
CA LEU A 21 -18.00 10.30 -3.26
C LEU A 21 -17.36 8.94 -3.56
N LEU A 22 -17.15 8.61 -4.84
CA LEU A 22 -16.50 7.37 -5.27
C LEU A 22 -15.04 7.28 -4.81
N SER A 23 -14.29 8.39 -4.82
CA SER A 23 -12.88 8.43 -4.37
C SER A 23 -12.71 8.04 -2.89
N SER A 24 -13.69 8.34 -2.05
CA SER A 24 -13.63 8.05 -0.61
C SER A 24 -13.79 6.56 -0.27
N VAL A 25 -14.40 5.78 -1.18
CA VAL A 25 -14.64 4.34 -0.99
C VAL A 25 -13.36 3.54 -1.18
N GLU A 26 -12.49 3.94 -2.11
CA GLU A 26 -11.24 3.24 -2.39
C GLU A 26 -10.17 3.49 -1.32
N ALA A 27 -10.13 4.70 -0.76
CA ALA A 27 -9.19 5.07 0.30
C ALA A 27 -9.41 4.31 1.63
N LYS A 28 -10.57 3.65 1.80
CA LYS A 28 -10.95 2.98 3.06
C LYS A 28 -10.49 1.53 3.15
N LYS A 29 -9.92 0.93 2.08
CA LYS A 29 -9.28 -0.40 2.16
C LYS A 29 -7.89 -0.29 2.79
N LYS A 30 -7.79 0.36 3.94
CA LYS A 30 -6.59 0.34 4.77
C LYS A 30 -6.57 -1.03 5.45
N VAL A 31 -5.96 -2.01 4.79
CA VAL A 31 -5.63 -3.27 5.45
C VAL A 31 -4.73 -2.90 6.62
N GLU A 32 -5.20 -3.15 7.84
CA GLU A 32 -4.44 -2.86 9.05
C GLU A 32 -3.27 -3.85 9.12
N LEU A 33 -2.11 -3.45 8.59
CA LEU A 33 -0.92 -4.32 8.49
C LEU A 33 -0.15 -4.42 9.82
N VAL A 34 -0.37 -3.47 10.73
CA VAL A 34 0.30 -3.40 12.04
C VAL A 34 -0.37 -4.38 13.01
N GLY A 35 0.44 -5.09 13.80
CA GLY A 35 -0.04 -6.07 14.78
C GLY A 35 -0.47 -7.41 14.15
N ARG A 36 -0.39 -7.55 12.83
CA ARG A 36 -0.55 -8.85 12.17
C ARG A 36 0.71 -9.68 12.34
N GLU A 37 0.50 -10.96 12.57
CA GLU A 37 1.58 -11.93 12.57
C GLU A 37 2.18 -12.05 11.15
N LEU A 38 3.51 -12.11 11.09
CA LEU A 38 4.23 -12.34 9.84
C LEU A 38 4.16 -13.82 9.49
N LEU A 39 4.11 -14.10 8.18
CA LEU A 39 4.25 -15.48 7.69
C LEU A 39 5.65 -16.00 8.00
N ASN A 40 5.76 -17.30 8.23
CA ASN A 40 7.06 -17.95 8.27
C ASN A 40 7.69 -17.93 6.86
N PHE A 41 8.95 -17.51 6.80
CA PHE A 41 9.68 -17.41 5.54
C PHE A 41 11.13 -17.88 5.69
N THR A 42 11.70 -18.23 4.55
CA THR A 42 13.06 -18.71 4.39
C THR A 42 13.74 -17.88 3.30
N LEU A 43 14.89 -17.28 3.59
CA LEU A 43 15.59 -16.37 2.67
C LEU A 43 17.02 -16.85 2.36
N PRO A 44 17.46 -16.82 1.09
CA PRO A 44 18.87 -16.93 0.77
C PRO A 44 19.60 -15.69 1.32
N SER A 45 20.83 -15.88 1.77
CA SER A 45 21.67 -14.79 2.26
C SER A 45 23.00 -14.75 1.54
N THR A 46 23.71 -13.63 1.66
CA THR A 46 25.09 -13.49 1.18
C THR A 46 26.10 -14.32 1.98
N HIS A 47 25.68 -14.94 3.10
CA HIS A 47 26.56 -15.63 4.05
C HIS A 47 26.63 -17.15 3.84
N ASP A 48 26.57 -17.63 2.60
CA ASP A 48 26.55 -19.06 2.23
C ASP A 48 25.65 -19.93 3.14
N ARG A 49 24.52 -19.35 3.54
CA ARG A 49 23.53 -20.00 4.40
C ARG A 49 22.15 -19.45 4.12
N VAL A 50 21.17 -20.24 4.51
CA VAL A 50 19.76 -19.89 4.45
C VAL A 50 19.32 -19.34 5.81
N ILE A 51 18.48 -18.32 5.80
CA ILE A 51 17.88 -17.73 7.01
C ILE A 51 16.46 -18.27 7.16
N ASN A 52 16.13 -18.81 8.33
CA ASN A 52 14.78 -19.24 8.70
C ASN A 52 14.18 -18.30 9.77
N TYR A 53 13.14 -17.55 9.41
CA TYR A 53 12.52 -16.58 10.33
C TYR A 53 11.95 -17.22 11.60
N ALA A 54 11.24 -18.35 11.45
CA ALA A 54 10.54 -19.00 12.54
C ALA A 54 11.51 -19.56 13.59
N GLU A 55 12.61 -20.14 13.14
CA GLU A 55 13.60 -20.77 14.01
C GLU A 55 14.57 -19.75 14.62
N GLU A 56 14.98 -18.74 13.84
CA GLU A 56 16.08 -17.85 14.25
C GLU A 56 15.60 -16.53 14.88
N TYR A 57 14.43 -15.99 14.49
CA TYR A 57 14.03 -14.62 14.86
C TYR A 57 12.70 -14.53 15.62
N TYR A 58 11.71 -15.35 15.26
CA TYR A 58 10.37 -15.27 15.83
C TYR A 58 10.40 -15.42 17.36
N GLY A 59 9.90 -14.41 18.06
CA GLY A 59 9.86 -14.35 19.53
C GLY A 59 11.21 -14.17 20.22
N LYS A 60 12.32 -14.08 19.46
CA LYS A 60 13.70 -13.99 19.98
C LYS A 60 14.32 -12.61 19.76
N HIS A 61 14.01 -11.98 18.62
CA HIS A 61 14.63 -10.72 18.20
C HIS A 61 13.62 -9.77 17.56
N HIS A 62 13.91 -8.48 17.63
CA HIS A 62 13.24 -7.49 16.78
C HIS A 62 13.89 -7.49 15.40
N LEU A 63 13.09 -7.67 14.36
CA LEU A 63 13.56 -7.76 12.98
C LEU A 63 13.12 -6.54 12.16
N VAL A 64 14.07 -5.91 11.48
CA VAL A 64 13.83 -4.84 10.51
C VAL A 64 14.25 -5.35 9.13
N ILE A 65 13.33 -5.34 8.16
CA ILE A 65 13.58 -5.77 6.78
C ILE A 65 13.38 -4.57 5.86
N THR A 66 14.37 -4.28 5.02
CA THR A 66 14.34 -3.20 4.04
C THR A 66 14.49 -3.76 2.64
N PHE A 67 13.73 -3.21 1.69
CA PHE A 67 13.79 -3.59 0.28
C PHE A 67 14.31 -2.42 -0.55
N PHE A 68 15.10 -2.72 -1.57
CA PHE A 68 15.57 -1.77 -2.56
C PHE A 68 15.19 -2.27 -3.97
N PRO A 69 14.94 -1.39 -4.95
CA PRO A 69 14.43 -1.80 -6.26
C PRO A 69 15.38 -2.72 -7.03
N ALA A 70 16.69 -2.43 -6.98
CA ALA A 70 17.72 -3.18 -7.66
C ALA A 70 19.08 -2.96 -6.99
N ALA A 71 20.00 -3.90 -7.18
CA ALA A 71 21.39 -3.71 -6.81
C ALA A 71 22.08 -2.75 -7.80
N TYR A 72 23.10 -2.03 -7.33
CA TYR A 72 23.95 -1.14 -8.13
C TYR A 72 23.23 0.04 -8.82
N THR A 73 22.09 0.48 -8.29
CA THR A 73 21.40 1.69 -8.73
C THR A 73 21.55 2.83 -7.72
N PRO A 74 21.75 4.09 -8.15
CA PRO A 74 21.71 5.23 -7.24
C PRO A 74 20.34 5.35 -6.58
N VAL A 75 20.34 5.90 -5.36
CA VAL A 75 19.12 6.16 -4.56
C VAL A 75 18.44 7.43 -5.04
#